data_AF-A0A164I4A1-F1
#
_entry.id   AF-A0A164I4A1-F1
#
_cell.length_a   1.000
_cell.length_b   1.000
_cell.length_c   1.000
_cell.angle_alpha   90.00
_cell.angle_beta   90.00
_cell.angle_gamma   90.00
#
_symmetry.space_group_name_H-M   'P 1'
#
loop_
_entity.id
_entity.type
_entity.pdbx_description
1 polymer ?
#
loop_
_entity_poly.entity_id
_entity_poly.type
_entity_poly.pdbx_seq_one_letter_code
_entity_poly.pdbx_strand_id
1 'polypeptide(L)'
;LRNSGQMQGSLRIGATSPYYILGLVRTFRERYPQIEVSVEIGNSQQVLEALEEYRVDLAASSQKLDDQRLTRLVLGSDPLVLAVHRSHPLAGRVSVDIAALKGHNLLMRERGSITRQLTEALLEKAGLDIGPLLEIGSRESIREAVIQN
;
A
#
# COMPACT_ATOMS: atom_id res chain seq x y z
N LEU A 1 11.12 -21.39 -39.09
CA LEU A 1 10.81 -20.40 -38.05
C LEU A 1 9.49 -20.81 -37.37
N ARG A 2 9.54 -21.60 -36.28
CA ARG A 2 8.34 -22.24 -35.68
C ARG A 2 7.92 -21.68 -34.30
N ASN A 3 8.60 -20.67 -33.77
CA ASN A 3 8.39 -20.16 -32.40
C ASN A 3 7.92 -18.70 -32.30
N SER A 4 7.47 -18.06 -33.38
CA SER A 4 7.09 -16.64 -33.37
C SER A 4 5.69 -16.32 -32.81
N GLY A 5 5.06 -17.24 -32.07
CA GLY A 5 3.66 -17.09 -31.62
C GLY A 5 3.37 -17.34 -30.13
N GLN A 6 4.34 -17.81 -29.34
CA GLN A 6 4.13 -18.11 -27.93
C GLN A 6 5.15 -17.35 -27.08
N MET A 7 4.69 -16.29 -26.40
CA MET A 7 5.50 -15.64 -25.36
C MET A 7 5.66 -16.60 -24.20
N GLN A 8 6.91 -16.94 -23.89
CA GLN A 8 7.33 -17.75 -22.74
C GLN A 8 8.30 -16.91 -21.91
N GLY A 9 8.24 -17.04 -20.58
CA GLY A 9 9.08 -16.29 -19.66
C GLY A 9 8.44 -16.11 -18.30
N SER A 10 8.97 -15.17 -17.52
CA SER A 10 8.42 -14.78 -16.22
C SER A 10 8.10 -13.29 -16.17
N LEU A 11 7.09 -12.94 -15.38
CA LEU A 11 6.72 -11.57 -15.03
C LEU A 11 6.62 -11.48 -13.50
N ARG A 12 7.49 -10.69 -12.90
CA ARG A 12 7.60 -10.49 -11.46
C ARG A 12 7.01 -9.13 -11.09
N ILE A 13 6.06 -9.11 -10.17
CA ILE A 13 5.34 -7.87 -9.80
C ILE A 13 5.51 -7.63 -8.30
N GLY A 14 6.03 -6.46 -7.93
CA GLY A 14 5.98 -5.97 -6.56
C GLY A 14 4.72 -5.14 -6.36
N ALA A 15 3.97 -5.36 -5.29
CA ALA A 15 2.74 -4.60 -5.03
C ALA A 15 2.57 -4.21 -3.56
N THR A 16 2.20 -2.96 -3.35
CA THR A 16 1.81 -2.44 -2.02
C THR A 16 0.41 -2.86 -1.63
N SER A 17 -0.42 -3.16 -2.63
CA SER A 17 -1.76 -3.62 -2.41
C SER A 17 -2.22 -4.59 -3.49
N PRO A 18 -2.72 -5.77 -3.13
CA PRO A 18 -3.11 -6.78 -4.11
C PRO A 18 -4.36 -6.39 -4.92
N TYR A 19 -5.28 -5.57 -4.38
CA TYR A 19 -6.58 -5.33 -5.03
C TYR A 19 -6.49 -4.68 -6.41
N TYR A 20 -5.51 -3.81 -6.65
CA TYR A 20 -5.31 -3.18 -7.97
C TYR A 20 -4.68 -4.11 -9.00
N ILE A 21 -3.96 -5.14 -8.57
CA ILE A 21 -3.10 -5.95 -9.44
C ILE A 21 -3.68 -7.31 -9.74
N LEU A 22 -4.37 -7.95 -8.79
CA LEU A 22 -4.82 -9.35 -8.98
C LEU A 22 -5.79 -9.52 -10.17
N GLY A 23 -6.66 -8.53 -10.43
CA GLY A 23 -7.53 -8.55 -11.62
C GLY A 23 -6.76 -8.42 -12.94
N LEU A 24 -5.70 -7.61 -12.96
CA LEU A 24 -4.81 -7.47 -14.11
C LEU A 24 -3.99 -8.74 -14.33
N VAL A 25 -3.47 -9.34 -13.26
CA VAL A 25 -2.75 -10.61 -13.30
C VAL A 25 -3.62 -11.72 -13.87
N ARG A 26 -4.88 -11.82 -13.44
CA ARG A 26 -5.84 -12.78 -14.00
C ARG A 26 -5.97 -12.60 -15.52
N THR A 27 -6.29 -11.38 -15.95
CA THR A 27 -6.48 -11.06 -17.38
C THR A 27 -5.22 -11.34 -18.20
N PHE A 28 -4.04 -11.02 -17.64
CA PHE A 28 -2.75 -11.27 -18.28
C PHE A 28 -2.48 -12.77 -18.44
N ARG A 29 -2.72 -13.57 -17.40
CA ARG A 29 -2.53 -15.03 -17.44
C ARG A 29 -3.49 -15.73 -18.39
N GLU A 30 -4.72 -15.25 -18.50
CA GLU A 30 -5.69 -15.75 -19.48
C GLU A 30 -5.20 -15.50 -20.92
N ARG A 31 -4.57 -14.35 -21.17
CA ARG A 31 -4.02 -13.97 -22.49
C ARG A 31 -2.68 -14.63 -22.81
N TYR A 32 -1.84 -14.87 -21.80
CA TYR A 32 -0.48 -15.40 -21.95
C TYR A 32 -0.23 -16.57 -20.99
N PRO A 33 -0.84 -17.74 -21.24
CA PRO A 33 -0.83 -18.87 -20.30
C PRO A 33 0.54 -19.52 -20.10
N GLN A 34 1.52 -19.24 -20.96
CA GLN A 34 2.89 -19.76 -20.87
C GLN A 34 3.86 -18.82 -20.14
N ILE A 35 3.39 -17.65 -19.67
CA ILE A 35 4.20 -16.76 -18.84
C ILE A 35 3.92 -17.07 -17.37
N GLU A 36 4.98 -17.35 -16.62
CA GLU A 36 4.91 -17.48 -15.16
C GLU A 36 4.76 -16.09 -14.54
N VAL A 37 3.78 -15.89 -13.66
CA VAL A 37 3.58 -14.61 -12.98
C VAL A 37 3.75 -14.79 -11.48
N SER A 38 4.67 -14.03 -10.88
CA SER A 38 4.84 -13.94 -9.43
C SER A 38 4.46 -12.56 -8.92
N VAL A 39 3.89 -12.51 -7.72
CA VAL A 39 3.52 -11.27 -7.04
C VAL A 39 4.13 -11.31 -5.64
N GLU A 40 4.98 -10.34 -5.33
CA GLU A 40 5.47 -10.10 -3.97
C GLU A 40 4.76 -8.88 -3.36
N ILE A 41 4.44 -8.98 -2.08
CA ILE A 41 3.76 -7.91 -1.34
C ILE A 41 4.74 -7.28 -0.35
N GLY A 42 4.80 -5.94 -0.35
CA GLY A 42 5.66 -5.17 0.53
C GLY A 42 5.14 -3.76 0.73
N ASN A 43 5.80 -2.98 1.58
CA ASN A 43 5.49 -1.56 1.72
C ASN A 43 5.99 -0.75 0.51
N SER A 44 5.65 0.54 0.47
CA SER A 44 5.94 1.38 -0.70
C SER A 44 7.42 1.49 -1.01
N GLN A 45 8.25 1.58 0.03
CA GLN A 45 9.69 1.60 -0.08
C GLN A 45 10.23 0.26 -0.62
N GLN A 46 9.87 -0.86 0.01
CA GLN A 46 10.35 -2.20 -0.37
C GLN A 46 10.02 -2.55 -1.83
N VAL A 47 8.82 -2.20 -2.30
CA VAL A 47 8.36 -2.46 -3.66
C VAL A 47 9.13 -1.62 -4.69
N LEU A 48 9.51 -0.38 -4.34
CA LEU A 48 10.31 0.46 -5.23
C LEU A 48 11.79 0.01 -5.22
N GLU A 49 12.35 -0.33 -4.07
CA GLU A 49 13.70 -0.92 -3.96
C GLU A 49 13.79 -2.20 -4.80
N ALA A 50 12.77 -3.06 -4.75
CA ALA A 50 12.71 -4.27 -5.59
C ALA A 50 12.74 -3.96 -7.10
N LEU A 51 12.12 -2.85 -7.53
CA LEU A 51 12.14 -2.44 -8.92
C LEU A 51 13.52 -1.89 -9.32
N GLU A 52 14.12 -1.06 -8.47
CA GLU A 52 15.46 -0.50 -8.69
C GLU A 52 16.54 -1.58 -8.75
N GLU A 53 16.41 -2.63 -7.94
CA GLU A 53 17.30 -3.79 -7.89
C GLU A 53 16.99 -4.84 -8.98
N TYR A 54 16.02 -4.59 -9.87
CA TYR A 54 15.56 -5.52 -10.90
C TYR A 54 15.08 -6.88 -10.34
N ARG A 55 14.67 -6.94 -9.07
CA ARG A 55 14.02 -8.11 -8.46
C ARG A 55 12.59 -8.29 -8.93
N VAL A 56 11.91 -7.19 -9.26
CA VAL A 56 10.61 -7.19 -9.95
C VAL A 56 10.70 -6.42 -11.26
N ASP A 57 9.82 -6.76 -12.20
CA ASP A 57 9.74 -6.12 -13.50
C ASP A 57 8.75 -4.93 -13.49
N LEU A 58 7.75 -4.99 -12.59
CA LEU A 58 6.74 -3.95 -12.39
C LEU A 58 6.51 -3.70 -10.90
N ALA A 59 6.30 -2.43 -10.54
CA ALA A 59 5.92 -2.02 -9.19
C ALA A 59 4.55 -1.33 -9.15
N ALA A 60 3.66 -1.83 -8.31
CA ALA A 60 2.38 -1.22 -7.99
C ALA A 60 2.44 -0.57 -6.60
N SER A 61 2.89 0.68 -6.57
CA SER A 61 3.12 1.44 -5.33
C SER A 61 2.23 2.68 -5.24
N SER A 62 1.84 3.03 -4.01
CA SER A 62 1.20 4.32 -3.71
C SER A 62 2.20 5.48 -3.69
N GLN A 63 3.50 5.19 -3.65
CA GLN A 63 4.54 6.21 -3.62
C GLN A 63 4.73 6.81 -5.00
N LYS A 64 4.57 8.13 -5.08
CA LYS A 64 4.88 8.91 -6.27
C LYS A 64 6.39 9.15 -6.29
N LEU A 65 7.10 8.33 -7.05
CA LEU A 65 8.47 8.61 -7.44
C LEU A 65 8.46 9.46 -8.71
N ASP A 66 9.26 10.52 -8.74
CA ASP A 66 9.49 11.35 -9.92
C ASP A 66 10.89 11.04 -10.45
N ASP A 67 10.99 9.97 -11.24
CA ASP A 67 12.22 9.48 -11.84
C ASP A 67 12.01 9.32 -13.35
N GLN A 68 12.81 10.04 -14.14
CA GLN A 68 12.71 10.06 -15.59
C GLN A 68 13.04 8.72 -16.26
N ARG A 69 13.67 7.80 -15.52
CA ARG A 69 13.96 6.42 -15.97
C ARG A 69 12.73 5.53 -15.92
N LEU A 70 11.68 5.93 -15.20
CA LEU A 70 10.50 5.11 -14.97
C LEU A 70 9.30 5.60 -15.77
N THR A 71 8.51 4.67 -16.29
CA THR A 71 7.18 4.95 -16.82
C THR A 71 6.14 4.65 -15.75
N ARG A 72 5.21 5.58 -15.52
CA ARG A 72 4.16 5.45 -14.51
C ARG A 72 2.78 5.45 -15.14
N LEU A 73 1.94 4.53 -14.67
CA LEU A 73 0.52 4.47 -14.99
C LEU A 73 -0.30 4.57 -13.70
N VAL A 74 -1.37 5.37 -13.73
CA VAL A 74 -2.28 5.49 -12.59
C VAL A 74 -3.30 4.34 -12.68
N LEU A 75 -3.29 3.47 -11.67
CA LEU A 75 -4.25 2.36 -11.55
C LEU A 75 -5.53 2.77 -10.80
N GLY A 76 -5.42 3.75 -9.90
CA GLY A 76 -6.51 4.24 -9.08
C GLY A 76 -6.05 5.25 -8.04
N SER A 77 -7.00 5.75 -7.25
CA SER A 77 -6.75 6.70 -6.16
C SER A 77 -7.73 6.43 -5.04
N ASP A 78 -7.21 6.26 -3.82
CA ASP A 78 -8.02 6.06 -2.61
C ASP A 78 -7.74 7.16 -1.59
N PRO A 79 -8.76 7.63 -0.85
CA PRO A 79 -8.54 8.54 0.26
C PRO A 79 -7.85 7.83 1.42
N LEU A 80 -6.96 8.54 2.12
CA LEU A 80 -6.52 8.14 3.45
C LEU A 80 -7.60 8.53 4.46
N VAL A 81 -8.10 7.55 5.23
CA VAL A 81 -9.20 7.72 6.18
C VAL A 81 -8.82 7.24 7.57
N LEU A 82 -9.45 7.82 8.59
CA LEU A 82 -9.42 7.30 9.95
C LEU A 82 -10.41 6.15 10.07
N ALA A 83 -9.95 5.00 10.57
CA ALA A 83 -10.79 3.86 10.88
C ALA A 83 -10.77 3.59 12.38
N VAL A 84 -11.94 3.36 12.97
CA VAL A 84 -12.11 3.08 14.40
C VAL A 84 -13.13 1.96 14.59
N HIS A 85 -13.08 1.28 15.75
CA HIS A 85 -14.11 0.32 16.11
C HIS A 85 -15.47 1.00 16.24
N ARG A 86 -16.57 0.28 15.99
CA ARG A 86 -17.94 0.82 16.07
C ARG A 86 -18.32 1.37 17.44
N SER A 87 -17.67 0.88 18.50
CA SER A 87 -17.86 1.33 19.89
C SER A 87 -16.90 2.46 20.30
N HIS A 88 -16.00 2.90 19.41
CA HIS A 88 -15.04 3.95 19.72
C HIS A 88 -15.74 5.30 19.90
N PRO A 89 -15.30 6.18 20.82
CA PRO A 89 -15.90 7.51 21.03
C PRO A 89 -16.01 8.40 19.79
N LEU A 90 -15.21 8.12 18.76
CA LEU A 90 -15.19 8.85 17.49
C LEU A 90 -16.06 8.22 16.38
N ALA A 91 -16.63 7.03 16.59
CA ALA A 91 -17.29 6.23 15.54
C ALA A 91 -18.53 6.90 14.92
N GLY A 92 -19.24 7.75 15.68
CA GLY A 92 -20.43 8.46 15.21
C GLY A 92 -20.13 9.77 14.47
N ARG A 93 -18.87 10.16 14.32
CA ARG A 93 -18.49 11.43 13.71
C ARG A 93 -18.25 11.27 12.21
N VAL A 94 -18.87 12.16 11.41
CA VAL A 94 -18.64 12.21 9.95
C VAL A 94 -17.24 12.75 9.62
N SER A 95 -16.70 13.61 10.47
CA SER A 95 -15.34 14.12 10.38
C SER A 95 -14.73 14.27 11.78
N VAL A 96 -13.41 14.16 11.86
CA VAL A 96 -12.65 14.21 13.11
C VAL A 96 -11.53 15.21 12.91
N ASP A 97 -11.47 16.22 13.77
CA ASP A 97 -10.30 17.10 13.85
C ASP A 97 -9.09 16.27 14.32
N ILE A 98 -7.93 16.48 13.71
CA ILE A 98 -6.72 15.73 14.05
C ILE A 98 -6.32 15.88 15.53
N ALA A 99 -6.64 17.00 16.17
CA ALA A 99 -6.45 17.21 17.61
C ALA A 99 -7.29 16.27 18.48
N ALA A 100 -8.43 15.77 17.96
CA ALA A 100 -9.26 14.80 18.67
C ALA A 100 -8.65 13.40 18.73
N LEU A 101 -7.53 13.15 18.02
CA LEU A 101 -6.76 11.91 18.18
C LEU A 101 -5.93 11.90 19.46
N LYS A 102 -5.68 13.07 20.07
CA LYS A 102 -4.86 13.18 21.27
C LYS A 102 -5.46 12.37 22.42
N GLY A 103 -4.63 11.54 23.05
CA GLY A 103 -5.05 10.69 24.16
C GLY A 103 -5.67 9.35 23.74
N HIS A 104 -5.81 9.08 22.44
CA HIS A 104 -6.13 7.77 21.91
C HIS A 104 -4.85 7.04 21.46
N ASN A 105 -4.85 5.71 21.54
CA ASN A 105 -3.77 4.91 20.95
C ASN A 105 -3.90 4.89 19.43
N LEU A 106 -2.91 5.43 18.72
CA LEU A 106 -2.92 5.43 17.25
C LEU A 106 -2.16 4.21 16.72
N LEU A 107 -2.86 3.40 15.93
CA LEU A 107 -2.26 2.28 15.20
C LEU A 107 -1.56 2.82 13.95
N MET A 108 -0.24 2.70 13.91
CA MET A 108 0.60 3.22 12.84
C MET A 108 1.12 2.11 11.96
N ARG A 109 1.26 2.40 10.66
CA ARG A 109 1.99 1.52 9.75
C ARG A 109 3.49 1.50 10.07
N GLU A 110 4.18 0.51 9.55
CA GLU A 110 5.63 0.42 9.56
C GLU A 110 6.31 1.56 8.77
N ARG A 111 7.57 1.82 9.08
CA ARG A 111 8.41 2.75 8.30
C ARG A 111 8.50 2.29 6.83
N GLY A 112 8.58 3.24 5.90
CA GLY A 112 8.54 2.97 4.45
C GLY A 112 7.13 2.87 3.86
N SER A 113 6.09 2.94 4.71
CA SER A 113 4.69 3.05 4.27
C SER A 113 4.30 4.50 3.94
N ILE A 114 3.72 4.72 2.76
CA ILE A 114 3.16 6.03 2.37
C ILE A 114 2.04 6.46 3.31
N THR A 115 1.23 5.51 3.81
CA THR A 115 0.18 5.81 4.78
C THR A 115 0.78 6.41 6.06
N ARG A 116 1.90 5.86 6.55
CA ARG A 116 2.60 6.41 7.72
C ARG A 116 3.14 7.80 7.44
N GLN A 117 3.86 7.99 6.34
CA GLN A 117 4.45 9.28 5.98
C GLN A 117 3.40 10.39 5.90
N LEU A 118 2.24 10.11 5.29
CA LEU A 118 1.14 11.05 5.22
C LEU A 118 0.53 11.37 6.60
N THR A 119 0.38 10.36 7.46
CA THR A 119 -0.12 10.56 8.83
C THR A 119 0.87 11.37 9.67
N GLU A 120 2.17 11.06 9.62
CA GLU A 120 3.22 11.80 10.34
C GLU A 120 3.27 13.27 9.88
N ALA A 121 3.24 13.52 8.56
CA ALA A 121 3.21 14.88 8.02
C ALA A 121 1.96 15.67 8.46
N LEU A 122 0.80 15.00 8.54
CA LEU A 122 -0.44 15.60 9.04
C LEU A 122 -0.31 16.03 10.52
N LEU A 123 0.28 15.17 11.36
CA LEU A 123 0.48 15.43 12.78
C LEU A 123 1.53 16.52 13.03
N GLU A 124 2.64 16.47 12.31
CA GLU A 124 3.70 17.48 12.37
C GLU A 124 3.16 18.85 11.97
N LYS A 125 2.41 18.93 10.87
CA LYS A 125 1.76 20.18 10.43
C LYS A 125 0.79 20.74 11.47
N ALA A 126 0.15 19.88 12.26
CA ALA A 126 -0.74 20.28 13.34
C ALA A 126 -0.02 20.61 14.65
N GLY A 127 1.31 20.37 14.74
CA GLY A 127 2.08 20.54 15.97
C GLY A 127 1.62 19.61 17.10
N LEU A 128 1.08 18.44 16.77
CA LEU A 128 0.47 17.53 17.73
C LEU A 128 1.42 16.40 18.11
N ASP A 129 1.66 16.27 19.41
CA ASP A 129 2.08 15.02 20.02
C ASP A 129 0.83 14.27 20.51
N ILE A 130 0.54 13.15 19.83
CA ILE A 130 -0.67 12.35 20.05
C ILE A 130 -0.48 11.25 21.11
N GLY A 131 0.73 11.06 21.64
CA GLY A 131 1.01 10.08 22.71
C GLY A 131 1.34 8.68 22.18
N PRO A 132 0.80 7.60 22.78
CA PRO A 132 1.23 6.23 22.47
C PRO A 132 0.91 5.84 21.03
N LEU A 133 1.93 5.32 20.35
CA LEU A 133 1.84 4.77 19.00
C LEU A 133 2.11 3.27 19.06
N LEU A 134 1.24 2.48 18.44
CA LEU A 134 1.48 1.06 18.21
C LEU A 134 1.75 0.84 16.72
N GLU A 135 2.99 0.45 16.40
CA GLU A 135 3.38 0.12 15.03
C GLU A 135 2.95 -1.31 14.66
N ILE A 136 2.29 -1.46 13.51
CA ILE A 136 1.82 -2.73 12.97
C ILE A 136 2.06 -2.76 11.46
N GLY A 137 2.77 -3.79 10.99
CA GLY A 137 3.32 -3.86 9.64
C GLY A 137 2.38 -4.28 8.51
N SER A 138 1.17 -4.76 8.79
CA SER A 138 0.21 -5.18 7.76
C SER A 138 -1.16 -4.52 7.94
N ARG A 139 -1.88 -4.33 6.84
CA ARG A 139 -3.21 -3.73 6.85
C ARG A 139 -4.21 -4.65 7.54
N GLU A 140 -4.06 -5.95 7.34
CA GLU A 140 -4.84 -7.01 7.98
C GLU A 140 -4.64 -6.97 9.50
N SER A 141 -3.40 -6.88 9.97
CA SER A 141 -3.11 -6.80 11.41
C SER A 141 -3.58 -5.50 12.02
N ILE A 142 -3.50 -4.36 11.31
CA ILE A 142 -4.12 -3.11 11.78
C ILE A 142 -5.63 -3.28 11.92
N ARG A 143 -6.30 -3.86 10.91
CA ARG A 143 -7.75 -4.09 10.95
C ARG A 143 -8.13 -4.98 12.14
N GLU A 144 -7.40 -6.06 12.37
CA GLU A 144 -7.63 -6.93 13.53
C GLU A 144 -7.37 -6.18 14.84
N ALA A 145 -6.30 -5.40 14.94
CA ALA A 145 -6.03 -4.58 16.12
C ALA A 145 -7.12 -3.53 16.37
N VAL A 146 -7.76 -2.96 15.34
CA VAL A 146 -8.94 -2.08 15.51
C VAL A 146 -10.15 -2.86 16.04
N ILE A 147 -10.30 -4.14 15.71
CA ILE A 147 -11.44 -4.95 16.15
C ILE A 147 -11.26 -5.44 17.60
N GLN A 148 -10.00 -5.72 18.00
CA GLN A 148 -9.68 -6.32 19.30
C GLN A 148 -9.40 -5.30 20.42
N ASN A 149 -9.15 -4.04 20.08
CA ASN A 149 -8.94 -2.94 21.04
C ASN A 149 -10.18 -2.05 21.18
#